data_AF-A0A0U2ZNH3-F1
#
_entry.id   AF-A0A0U2ZNH3-F1
#
_cell.length_a   1.000
_cell.length_b   1.000
_cell.length_c   1.000
_cell.angle_alpha   90.00
_cell.angle_beta   90.00
_cell.angle_gamma   90.00
#
_symmetry.space_group_name_H-M   'P 1'
#
loop_
_entity.id
_entity.type
_entity.pdbx_description
1 polymer ?
#
loop_
_entity_poly.entity_id
_entity_poly.type
_entity_poly.pdbx_seq_one_letter_code
_entity_poly.pdbx_strand_id
1 'polypeptide(L)'
;MSDTDVAAAVAAALSCNWEKAKQINTKLLSQNPEDTDCLNRLGKAYLELGDNKKAATYFRKVLKINKYDGIAAKNLARATSTPASKTKVKNTSGQTTTPSTPRAFIEEPGITKLVTLVNIAPAKTLLVTNYG
;
A
#
# COMPACT_ATOMS: atom_id res chain seq x y z
N MET A 1 33.56 -6.20 -12.38
CA MET A 1 33.29 -7.36 -11.50
C MET A 1 32.11 -7.14 -10.56
N SER A 2 31.66 -5.90 -10.34
CA SER A 2 30.52 -5.57 -9.47
C SER A 2 29.16 -6.03 -10.02
N ASP A 3 28.89 -5.82 -11.33
CA ASP A 3 27.56 -6.06 -11.89
C ASP A 3 27.16 -7.54 -11.95
N THR A 4 28.12 -8.43 -12.18
CA THR A 4 27.89 -9.89 -12.18
C THR A 4 27.57 -10.41 -10.78
N ASP A 5 28.25 -9.89 -9.76
CA ASP A 5 28.06 -10.26 -8.36
C ASP A 5 26.70 -9.75 -7.85
N VAL A 6 26.29 -8.55 -8.30
CA VAL A 6 24.94 -8.01 -8.07
C VAL A 6 23.87 -8.92 -8.66
N ALA A 7 24.02 -9.34 -9.92
CA ALA A 7 23.07 -10.25 -10.57
C ALA A 7 23.01 -11.60 -9.83
N ALA A 8 24.14 -12.13 -9.39
CA ALA A 8 24.20 -13.36 -8.60
C ALA A 8 23.51 -13.24 -7.23
N ALA A 9 23.65 -12.09 -6.54
CA ALA A 9 22.95 -11.82 -5.29
C ALA A 9 21.43 -11.77 -5.48
N VAL A 10 20.96 -11.12 -6.55
CA VAL A 10 19.54 -11.06 -6.90
C VAL A 10 19.02 -12.44 -7.27
N ALA A 11 19.74 -13.20 -8.09
CA ALA A 11 19.37 -14.57 -8.44
C ALA A 11 19.25 -15.46 -7.19
N ALA A 12 20.20 -15.39 -6.26
CA ALA A 12 20.13 -16.12 -4.99
C ALA A 12 18.89 -15.72 -4.16
N ALA A 13 18.55 -14.44 -4.12
CA ALA A 13 17.33 -13.95 -3.46
C ALA A 13 16.05 -14.44 -4.14
N LEU A 14 16.02 -14.51 -5.48
CA LEU A 14 14.90 -15.06 -6.25
C LEU A 14 14.73 -16.57 -6.03
N SER A 15 15.83 -17.29 -5.82
CA SER A 15 15.81 -18.71 -5.44
C SER A 15 15.54 -18.96 -3.94
N CYS A 16 15.13 -17.93 -3.18
CA CYS A 16 14.93 -17.97 -1.73
C CYS A 16 16.17 -18.40 -0.93
N ASN A 17 17.36 -18.34 -1.52
CA ASN A 17 18.61 -18.69 -0.86
C ASN A 17 19.20 -17.45 -0.19
N TRP A 18 18.57 -17.03 0.90
CA TRP A 18 18.89 -15.80 1.64
C TRP A 18 20.28 -15.83 2.28
N GLU A 19 20.77 -17.01 2.65
CA GLU A 19 22.10 -17.18 3.24
C GLU A 19 23.20 -16.88 2.21
N LYS A 20 23.08 -17.40 0.99
CA LYS A 20 23.99 -17.09 -0.12
C LYS A 20 23.85 -15.62 -0.55
N ALA A 21 22.62 -15.10 -0.63
CA ALA A 21 22.39 -13.70 -0.95
C ALA A 21 23.05 -12.77 0.09
N LYS A 22 22.97 -13.09 1.38
CA LYS A 22 23.66 -12.36 2.45
C LYS A 22 25.17 -12.35 2.23
N GLN A 23 25.79 -13.51 1.98
CA GLN A 23 27.25 -13.61 1.76
C GLN A 23 27.72 -12.76 0.58
N ILE A 24 27.03 -12.83 -0.55
CA ILE A 24 27.38 -12.04 -1.73
C ILE A 24 27.21 -10.54 -1.45
N ASN A 25 26.09 -10.13 -0.85
CA ASN A 25 25.88 -8.72 -0.50
C ASN A 25 26.89 -8.21 0.53
N THR A 26 27.34 -9.03 1.49
CA THR A 26 28.41 -8.61 2.41
C THR A 26 29.72 -8.38 1.69
N LYS A 27 30.05 -9.19 0.67
CA LYS A 27 31.25 -9.00 -0.16
C LYS A 27 31.14 -7.72 -1.00
N LEU A 28 29.97 -7.46 -1.58
CA LEU A 28 29.69 -6.24 -2.33
C LEU A 28 29.78 -4.99 -1.45
N LEU A 29 29.27 -5.06 -0.21
CA LEU A 29 29.35 -3.95 0.73
C LEU A 29 30.79 -3.61 1.12
N SER A 30 31.69 -4.59 1.16
CA SER A 30 33.12 -4.34 1.41
C SER A 30 33.80 -3.58 0.26
N GLN A 31 33.26 -3.68 -0.96
CA GLN A 31 33.76 -2.92 -2.12
C GLN A 31 33.17 -1.50 -2.10
N ASN A 32 31.85 -1.40 -1.89
CA ASN A 32 31.12 -0.14 -1.87
C ASN A 32 30.30 -0.02 -0.56
N PRO A 33 30.88 0.54 0.51
CA PRO A 33 30.23 0.58 1.83
C PRO A 33 29.04 1.53 1.92
N GLU A 34 28.90 2.47 0.98
CA GLU A 34 27.82 3.46 0.94
C GLU A 34 26.73 3.13 -0.08
N ASP A 35 26.79 1.95 -0.71
CA ASP A 35 25.77 1.53 -1.67
C ASP A 35 24.43 1.22 -0.96
N THR A 36 23.46 2.11 -1.17
CA THR A 36 22.11 1.99 -0.63
C THR A 36 21.37 0.75 -1.13
N ASP A 37 21.59 0.35 -2.38
CA ASP A 37 20.94 -0.84 -2.96
C ASP A 37 21.48 -2.12 -2.33
N CYS A 38 22.80 -2.21 -2.16
CA CYS A 38 23.44 -3.33 -1.48
C CYS A 38 22.97 -3.43 -0.01
N LEU A 39 22.94 -2.32 0.72
CA LEU A 39 22.44 -2.27 2.09
C LEU A 39 20.97 -2.69 2.18
N ASN A 40 20.13 -2.29 1.22
CA ASN A 40 18.72 -2.71 1.13
C ASN A 40 18.57 -4.21 0.89
N ARG A 41 19.33 -4.77 -0.06
CA ARG A 41 19.33 -6.20 -0.37
C ARG A 41 19.81 -7.03 0.81
N LEU A 42 20.86 -6.57 1.48
CA LEU A 42 21.39 -7.20 2.70
C LEU A 42 20.36 -7.15 3.83
N GLY A 43 19.74 -5.99 4.06
CA GLY A 43 18.67 -5.82 5.04
C GLY A 43 17.48 -6.76 4.76
N LYS A 44 17.09 -6.91 3.48
CA LYS A 44 16.05 -7.85 3.07
C LYS A 44 16.45 -9.30 3.38
N ALA A 45 17.67 -9.70 3.03
CA ALA A 45 18.16 -11.05 3.34
C ALA A 45 18.12 -11.34 4.84
N TYR A 46 18.51 -10.40 5.70
CA TYR A 46 18.39 -10.58 7.16
C TYR A 46 16.95 -10.67 7.66
N LEU A 47 16.02 -9.93 7.04
CA LEU A 47 14.60 -9.98 7.38
C LEU A 47 14.03 -11.36 7.08
N GLU A 48 14.36 -11.92 5.92
CA GLU A 48 13.91 -13.27 5.51
C GLU A 48 14.59 -14.39 6.32
N LEU A 49 15.80 -14.15 6.82
CA LEU A 49 16.48 -15.04 7.78
C LEU A 49 15.90 -14.95 9.21
N GLY A 50 14.92 -14.07 9.45
CA GLY A 50 14.29 -13.85 10.77
C GLY A 50 15.07 -12.93 11.71
N ASP A 51 16.22 -12.40 11.27
CA ASP A 51 17.12 -11.57 12.07
C ASP A 51 16.70 -10.08 12.00
N ASN A 52 15.46 -9.80 12.41
CA ASN A 52 14.79 -8.50 12.28
C ASN A 52 15.57 -7.34 12.92
N LYS A 53 16.31 -7.61 14.01
CA LYS A 53 17.15 -6.61 14.70
C LYS A 53 18.27 -6.09 13.78
N LYS A 54 18.94 -7.01 13.07
CA LYS A 54 20.02 -6.65 12.13
C LYS A 54 19.42 -5.99 10.89
N ALA A 55 18.33 -6.54 10.35
CA ALA A 55 17.62 -5.94 9.22
C ALA A 55 17.27 -4.46 9.46
N ALA A 56 16.64 -4.15 10.60
CA ALA A 56 16.30 -2.78 10.98
C ALA A 56 17.53 -1.87 11.08
N THR A 57 18.69 -2.40 11.50
CA THR A 57 19.94 -1.64 11.60
C THR A 57 20.48 -1.27 10.21
N TYR A 58 20.42 -2.19 9.25
CA TYR A 58 20.82 -1.90 7.87
C TYR A 58 19.86 -0.91 7.20
N PHE A 59 18.54 -1.07 7.35
CA PHE A 59 17.59 -0.11 6.78
C PHE A 59 17.74 1.30 7.40
N ARG A 60 18.06 1.40 8.69
CA ARG A 60 18.40 2.70 9.31
C ARG A 60 19.65 3.31 8.70
N LYS A 61 20.66 2.52 8.32
CA LYS A 61 21.84 3.04 7.62
C LYS A 61 21.47 3.58 6.24
N VAL A 62 20.63 2.86 5.48
CA VAL A 62 20.13 3.34 4.18
C VAL A 62 19.42 4.68 4.33
N LEU A 63 18.51 4.81 5.31
CA LEU A 63 17.78 6.07 5.54
C LEU A 63 18.66 7.22 6.04
N LYS A 64 19.85 6.94 6.58
CA LYS A 64 20.84 7.99 6.91
C LYS A 64 21.52 8.53 5.65
N ILE A 65 21.77 7.67 4.66
CA ILE A 65 22.40 8.04 3.38
C ILE A 65 21.34 8.66 2.46
N ASN A 66 20.24 7.94 2.24
CA ASN A 66 19.10 8.37 1.45
C ASN A 66 17.81 8.35 2.29
N LYS A 67 17.47 9.52 2.83
CA LYS A 67 16.25 9.72 3.63
C LYS A 67 14.94 9.46 2.88
N TYR A 68 14.96 9.57 1.55
CA TYR A 68 13.77 9.43 0.70
C TYR A 68 13.59 8.02 0.13
N ASP A 69 14.43 7.07 0.54
CA ASP A 69 14.28 5.67 0.14
C ASP A 69 13.02 5.05 0.76
N GLY A 70 11.96 5.00 -0.05
CA GLY A 70 10.69 4.40 0.33
C GLY A 70 10.76 2.89 0.54
N ILE A 71 11.73 2.20 -0.08
CA ILE A 71 11.92 0.74 0.07
C ILE A 71 12.50 0.47 1.46
N ALA A 72 13.54 1.22 1.85
CA ALA A 72 14.15 1.12 3.16
C ALA A 72 13.16 1.47 4.28
N ALA A 73 12.37 2.53 4.11
CA ALA A 73 11.34 2.92 5.09
C ALA A 73 10.26 1.84 5.27
N LYS A 74 9.74 1.28 4.17
CA LYS A 74 8.75 0.19 4.20
C LYS A 74 9.31 -1.08 4.86
N ASN A 75 10.55 -1.45 4.53
CA ASN A 75 11.17 -2.63 5.09
C ASN A 75 11.57 -2.46 6.56
N LEU A 76 12.00 -1.26 6.98
CA LEU A 76 12.22 -0.93 8.39
C LEU A 76 10.93 -1.08 9.18
N ALA A 77 9.83 -0.49 8.68
CA ALA A 77 8.52 -0.63 9.30
C ALA A 77 8.13 -2.11 9.44
N ARG A 78 8.34 -2.93 8.38
CA ARG A 78 8.10 -4.38 8.45
C ARG A 78 8.97 -5.08 9.49
N ALA A 79 10.26 -4.74 9.59
CA ALA A 79 11.19 -5.34 10.55
C ALA A 79 10.86 -4.98 12.01
N THR A 80 10.30 -3.80 12.25
CA THR A 80 9.94 -3.33 13.60
C THR A 80 8.48 -3.56 13.97
N SER A 81 7.61 -3.85 13.00
CA SER A 81 6.20 -4.14 13.21
C SER A 81 6.07 -5.49 13.90
N THR A 82 5.98 -5.46 15.21
CA THR A 82 5.52 -6.61 15.99
C THR A 82 4.09 -6.96 15.57
N PRO A 83 3.66 -8.24 15.62
CA PRO A 83 2.29 -8.63 15.27
C PRO A 83 1.22 -7.93 16.14
N ALA A 84 1.61 -7.34 17.28
CA ALA A 84 0.74 -6.57 18.17
C ALA A 84 0.58 -5.09 17.79
N SER A 85 1.43 -4.53 16.91
CA SER A 85 1.42 -3.10 16.54
C SER A 85 0.83 -2.87 15.14
N LYS A 86 -0.36 -3.41 14.87
CA LYS A 86 -1.19 -3.00 13.73
C LYS A 86 -1.80 -1.61 13.99
N THR A 87 -0.98 -0.58 14.13
CA THR A 87 -1.50 0.79 14.24
C THR A 87 -0.69 1.70 13.34
N LYS A 88 -1.30 2.02 12.19
CA LYS A 88 -1.04 3.20 11.35
C LYS A 88 0.14 3.11 10.38
N VAL A 89 0.02 2.22 9.39
CA VAL A 89 0.64 2.46 8.08
C VAL A 89 -0.15 3.59 7.41
N LYS A 90 0.35 4.82 7.50
CA LYS A 90 -0.02 5.88 6.55
C LYS A 90 0.59 5.49 5.20
N ASN A 91 -0.22 4.88 4.36
CA ASN A 91 0.03 4.72 2.93
C ASN A 91 0.02 6.11 2.29
N THR A 92 1.15 6.81 2.26
CA THR A 92 1.32 8.00 1.41
C THR A 92 1.90 7.56 0.07
N SER A 93 1.04 6.93 -0.72
CA SER A 93 1.05 6.98 -2.18
C SER A 93 -0.27 6.36 -2.66
N GLY A 94 -1.33 7.17 -2.59
CA GLY A 94 -2.54 7.01 -3.39
C GLY A 94 -3.44 5.82 -3.09
N GLN A 95 -4.06 5.75 -1.91
CA GLN A 95 -5.50 5.46 -1.77
C GLN A 95 -5.90 5.55 -0.30
N THR A 96 -6.87 6.44 -0.07
CA THR A 96 -7.49 6.79 1.20
C THR A 96 -8.28 5.63 1.80
N THR A 97 -7.87 5.16 2.99
CA THR A 97 -8.77 4.46 3.90
C THR A 97 -9.05 5.38 5.09
N THR A 98 -10.04 6.26 4.93
CA THR A 98 -10.82 6.74 6.07
C THR A 98 -11.96 5.75 6.27
N PRO A 99 -12.19 5.19 7.46
CA PRO A 99 -13.55 4.86 7.87
C PRO A 99 -14.23 6.21 8.11
N SER A 100 -14.61 6.88 7.03
CA SER A 100 -15.34 8.13 7.11
C SER A 100 -16.72 7.76 7.60
N THR A 101 -17.10 8.33 8.74
CA THR A 101 -18.47 8.44 9.21
C THR A 101 -19.44 8.59 8.03
N PRO A 102 -20.57 7.85 7.97
CA PRO A 102 -21.58 7.99 6.92
C PRO A 102 -22.41 9.27 7.14
N ARG A 103 -21.75 10.42 7.29
CA ARG A 103 -22.38 11.72 7.51
C ARG A 103 -21.63 12.83 6.77
N ALA A 104 -21.43 12.59 5.49
CA ALA A 104 -21.14 13.62 4.49
C ALA A 104 -21.90 13.26 3.21
N PHE A 105 -23.22 13.11 3.37
CA PHE A 105 -24.18 13.16 2.28
C PHE A 105 -24.29 14.65 1.92
N ILE A 106 -23.43 15.10 1.01
CA ILE A 106 -23.56 16.43 0.41
C ILE A 106 -24.59 16.25 -0.69
N GLU A 107 -25.84 16.57 -0.36
CA GLU A 107 -26.91 16.77 -1.34
C GLU A 107 -26.51 17.98 -2.20
N GLU A 108 -26.25 17.76 -3.48
CA GLU A 108 -26.29 18.83 -4.46
C GLU A 108 -27.78 19.14 -4.75
N PRO A 109 -28.30 20.33 -4.42
CA PRO A 109 -29.65 20.70 -4.84
C PRO A 109 -29.59 21.09 -6.32
N GLY A 110 -30.04 20.19 -7.20
CA GLY A 110 -29.81 20.32 -8.65
C GLY A 110 -30.90 19.72 -9.54
N ILE A 111 -32.14 20.16 -9.31
CA ILE A 111 -33.29 20.11 -10.26
C ILE A 111 -33.80 18.71 -10.66
N THR A 112 -34.70 18.17 -9.85
CA THR A 112 -35.79 17.32 -10.35
C THR A 112 -37.11 17.89 -9.85
N LYS A 113 -37.74 18.75 -10.66
CA LYS A 113 -39.11 19.19 -10.40
C LYS A 113 -40.02 17.98 -10.60
N LEU A 114 -40.60 17.48 -9.52
CA LEU A 114 -41.72 16.54 -9.58
C LEU A 114 -42.93 17.30 -10.11
N VAL A 115 -43.21 17.19 -11.42
CA VAL A 115 -44.48 17.69 -11.96
C VAL A 115 -45.55 16.68 -11.56
N THR A 116 -46.41 17.07 -10.61
CA THR A 116 -47.66 16.36 -10.37
C THR A 116 -48.60 16.66 -11.54
N LEU A 117 -48.94 15.63 -12.31
CA LEU A 117 -50.03 15.69 -13.28
C LEU A 117 -51.35 15.81 -12.52
N VAL A 118 -51.73 17.05 -12.18
CA VAL A 118 -53.07 17.38 -11.71
C VAL A 118 -53.95 17.61 -12.94
N ASN A 119 -54.44 16.52 -13.52
CA ASN A 119 -55.69 16.52 -14.27
C ASN A 119 -56.30 15.12 -14.24
N ILE A 120 -56.76 14.72 -13.05
CA ILE A 120 -57.67 13.57 -12.93
C ILE A 120 -59.00 14.06 -13.48
N ALA A 121 -59.43 13.52 -14.62
CA ALA A 121 -60.76 13.77 -15.16
C ALA A 121 -61.83 13.41 -14.09
N PRO A 122 -62.84 14.24 -13.86
CA PRO A 122 -63.83 13.97 -12.82
C PRO A 122 -64.64 12.72 -13.14
N ALA A 123 -64.68 11.78 -12.19
CA ALA A 123 -65.42 10.52 -12.25
C ALA A 123 -66.96 10.70 -12.10
N LYS A 124 -67.56 11.63 -12.85
CA LYS A 124 -69.01 11.90 -12.84
C LYS A 124 -69.69 11.63 -14.19
N THR A 125 -69.04 10.86 -15.08
CA THR A 125 -69.66 10.36 -16.32
C THR A 125 -69.67 8.82 -16.40
N LEU A 126 -69.24 8.12 -15.35
CA LEU A 126 -69.27 6.64 -15.28
C LEU A 126 -70.52 6.09 -14.57
N LEU A 127 -71.59 6.88 -14.44
CA LEU A 127 -72.83 6.38 -13.86
C LEU A 127 -74.06 7.07 -14.45
N VAL A 128 -74.42 6.73 -15.69
CA VAL A 128 -75.82 6.84 -16.16
C VAL A 128 -76.12 5.62 -17.06
N THR A 129 -76.70 4.61 -16.41
CA THR A 129 -77.69 3.62 -16.89
C THR A 129 -77.89 3.45 -18.39
N ASN A 130 -77.61 2.24 -18.91
CA ASN A 130 -78.42 1.67 -19.98
C ASN A 130 -79.20 0.47 -19.43
N TYR A 131 -80.41 0.73 -18.97
CA TYR A 131 -81.50 -0.24 -18.97
C TYR A 131 -82.24 -0.04 -20.30
N GLY A 132 -82.34 -1.10 -21.09
CA GLY A 132 -83.01 -1.14 -22.39
C GLY A 132 -82.63 -2.40 -23.14
#